data_AF-A0A962MB06-F1
#
_entry.id   AF-A0A962MB06-F1
#
_cell.length_a   1.000
_cell.length_b   1.000
_cell.length_c   1.000
_cell.angle_alpha   90.00
_cell.angle_beta   90.00
_cell.angle_gamma   90.00
#
_symmetry.space_group_name_H-M   'P 1'
#
loop_
_entity.id
_entity.type
_entity.pdbx_description
1 polymer ?
#
loop_
_entity_poly.entity_id
_entity_poly.type
_entity_poly.pdbx_seq_one_letter_code
_entity_poly.pdbx_strand_id
1 'polypeptide(L)'
;MAAEDYEAGDVKWNQETKAVAVRTVFPDIPSLADRQWGVMTIDNGGHYSTYAQVESWLDMVPGEQPEQPEPEPEPEPEPEPEPEP
;
A
#
# COMPACT_ATOMS: atom_id res chain seq x y z
N MET A 1 10.08 13.32 2.64
CA MET A 1 11.07 12.89 1.62
C MET A 1 10.73 13.62 0.34
N ALA A 2 11.72 13.94 -0.48
CA ALA A 2 11.51 14.51 -1.81
C ALA A 2 11.48 13.38 -2.86
N ALA A 3 10.99 13.65 -4.07
CA ALA A 3 10.92 12.66 -5.15
C ALA A 3 12.29 12.05 -5.52
N GLU A 4 13.35 12.82 -5.30
CA GLU A 4 14.75 12.48 -5.56
C GLU A 4 15.37 11.55 -4.52
N ASP A 5 14.74 11.38 -3.35
CA ASP A 5 15.16 10.40 -2.34
C ASP A 5 14.72 8.96 -2.69
N TYR A 6 13.89 8.78 -3.72
CA TYR A 6 13.34 7.47 -4.09
C TYR A 6 14.09 6.82 -5.26
N GLU A 7 14.54 5.59 -5.02
CA GLU A 7 15.23 4.73 -5.97
C GLU A 7 14.26 3.84 -6.76
N ALA A 8 14.69 3.38 -7.94
CA ALA A 8 13.91 2.45 -8.73
C ALA A 8 13.59 1.18 -7.92
N GLY A 9 12.31 0.83 -7.83
CA GLY A 9 11.83 -0.30 -7.03
C GLY A 9 11.22 0.08 -5.69
N ASP A 10 11.40 1.32 -5.21
CA ASP A 10 10.71 1.77 -4.01
C ASP A 10 9.20 1.70 -4.17
N VAL A 11 8.52 1.27 -3.12
CA VAL A 11 7.09 0.99 -3.17
C VAL A 11 6.35 1.94 -2.25
N LYS A 12 5.23 2.46 -2.74
CA LYS A 12 4.26 3.21 -1.96
C LYS A 12 2.91 2.53 -1.98
N TRP A 13 2.19 2.57 -0.87
CA TRP A 13 0.88 1.95 -0.71
C TRP A 13 -0.18 2.95 -0.24
N ASN A 14 -1.30 2.98 -0.95
CA ASN A 14 -2.49 3.70 -0.54
C ASN A 14 -3.42 2.76 0.24
N GLN A 15 -3.56 2.98 1.53
CA GLN A 15 -4.40 2.15 2.40
C GLN A 15 -5.91 2.30 2.14
N GLU A 16 -6.35 3.45 1.64
CA GLU A 16 -7.75 3.74 1.36
C GLU A 16 -8.21 3.01 0.09
N THR A 17 -7.46 3.17 -1.00
CA THR A 17 -7.82 2.60 -2.31
C THR A 17 -7.22 1.23 -2.57
N LYS A 18 -6.35 0.75 -1.67
CA LYS A 18 -5.53 -0.46 -1.83
C LYS A 18 -4.61 -0.42 -3.07
N ALA A 19 -4.37 0.77 -3.64
CA ALA A 19 -3.46 0.95 -4.76
C ALA A 19 -1.99 0.84 -4.31
N VAL A 20 -1.15 0.31 -5.19
CA VAL A 20 0.30 0.22 -4.98
C VAL A 20 0.99 0.99 -6.09
N ALA A 21 2.01 1.78 -5.75
CA ALA A 21 2.85 2.48 -6.68
C ALA A 21 4.28 1.99 -6.54
N VAL A 22 4.95 1.71 -7.66
CA VAL A 22 6.37 1.35 -7.69
C VAL A 22 7.13 2.45 -8.40
N ARG A 23 8.23 2.91 -7.81
CA ARG A 23 9.14 3.88 -8.39
C ARG A 23 9.83 3.26 -9.59
N THR A 24 9.68 3.91 -10.73
CA THR A 24 10.28 3.51 -12.01
C THR A 24 11.12 4.65 -12.55
N VAL A 25 12.26 4.34 -13.17
CA VAL A 25 13.13 5.35 -13.78
C VAL A 25 13.20 5.08 -15.28
N PHE A 26 12.92 6.11 -16.08
CA PHE A 26 12.93 6.05 -17.55
C PHE A 26 14.00 7.00 -18.12
N PRO A 27 15.29 6.62 -18.10
CA PRO A 27 16.36 7.50 -18.54
C PRO A 27 16.28 7.83 -20.04
N ASP A 28 15.73 6.91 -20.84
CA ASP A 28 15.69 7.03 -22.30
C ASP A 28 14.36 7.60 -22.85
N ILE A 29 13.39 7.92 -21.98
CA ILE A 29 12.05 8.39 -22.39
C ILE A 29 11.74 9.72 -21.69
N PRO A 30 12.15 10.87 -22.28
CA PRO A 30 12.02 12.18 -21.65
C PRO A 30 10.57 12.58 -21.35
N SER A 31 9.61 12.10 -22.14
CA SER A 31 8.18 12.36 -21.94
C SER A 31 7.60 11.69 -20.68
N LEU A 32 8.34 10.76 -20.07
CA LEU A 32 7.98 10.09 -18.82
C LEU A 32 8.85 10.52 -17.64
N ALA A 33 9.70 11.54 -17.81
CA ALA A 33 10.61 12.01 -16.76
C ALA A 33 9.86 12.43 -15.49
N ASP A 34 8.64 12.97 -15.59
CA ASP A 34 7.82 13.35 -14.44
C ASP A 34 6.89 12.21 -13.96
N ARG A 35 6.74 11.15 -14.76
CA ARG A 35 5.79 10.03 -14.54
C ARG A 35 6.52 8.75 -14.16
N GLN A 36 7.28 8.88 -13.10
CA GLN A 36 8.21 7.87 -12.61
C GLN A 36 7.58 6.95 -11.54
N TRP A 37 6.26 6.87 -11.44
CA TRP A 37 5.57 5.95 -10.53
C TRP A 37 4.59 5.09 -11.30
N GLY A 38 4.87 3.78 -11.39
CA GLY A 38 3.93 2.80 -11.91
C GLY A 38 2.90 2.45 -10.85
N VAL A 39 1.68 2.96 -11.00
CA VAL A 39 0.55 2.72 -10.11
C VAL A 39 -0.27 1.55 -10.63
N MET A 40 -0.50 0.55 -9.78
CA MET A 40 -1.49 -0.49 -9.97
C MET A 40 -2.67 -0.28 -9.04
N THR A 41 -3.87 -0.26 -9.63
CA THR A 41 -5.14 -0.29 -8.90
C THR A 41 -5.95 -1.52 -9.26
N ILE A 42 -6.87 -1.91 -8.39
CA ILE A 42 -7.76 -3.04 -8.62
C ILE A 42 -8.72 -2.73 -9.78
N ASP A 43 -9.24 -1.51 -9.84
CA ASP A 43 -10.31 -1.16 -10.78
C ASP A 43 -9.82 -0.72 -12.17
N ASN A 44 -8.65 -0.09 -12.27
CA ASN A 44 -8.17 0.54 -13.51
C ASN A 44 -6.88 -0.08 -14.07
N GLY A 45 -6.35 -1.11 -13.42
CA GLY A 45 -5.09 -1.74 -13.80
C GLY A 45 -3.89 -0.82 -13.59
N GLY A 46 -2.90 -0.92 -14.49
CA GLY A 46 -1.61 -0.23 -14.39
C GLY A 46 -1.56 1.09 -15.17
N HIS A 47 -1.12 2.18 -14.54
CA HIS A 47 -0.84 3.45 -15.19
C HIS A 47 0.36 4.16 -14.55
N TYR A 48 0.99 5.08 -15.29
CA TYR A 48 2.08 5.89 -14.76
C TYR A 48 1.58 7.21 -14.19
N SER A 49 2.17 7.61 -13.07
CA SER A 49 1.74 8.71 -12.22
C SER A 49 2.95 9.55 -11.78
N THR A 50 2.68 10.77 -11.30
CA THR A 50 3.72 11.67 -10.79
C THR A 50 3.97 11.47 -9.30
N TYR A 51 5.10 11.96 -8.79
CA TYR A 51 5.38 11.90 -7.35
C TYR A 51 4.31 12.60 -6.52
N ALA A 52 3.82 13.76 -6.94
CA ALA A 52 2.81 14.52 -6.21
C ALA A 52 1.50 13.74 -5.97
N GLN A 53 1.17 12.78 -6.84
CA GLN A 53 -0.03 11.96 -6.68
C GLN A 53 0.14 10.84 -5.65
N VAL A 54 1.37 10.43 -5.37
CA VAL A 54 1.71 9.34 -4.43
C VAL A 54 2.46 9.85 -3.20
N GLU A 55 2.77 11.14 -3.10
CA GLU A 55 3.54 11.74 -2.01
C GLU A 55 2.95 11.41 -0.63
N SER A 56 1.62 11.46 -0.51
CA SER A 56 0.90 11.16 0.72
C SER A 56 0.72 9.66 1.03
N TRP A 57 1.15 8.78 0.12
CA TRP A 57 1.02 7.33 0.30
C TRP A 57 2.14 6.81 1.18
N LEU A 58 1.86 5.74 1.91
CA LEU A 58 2.80 5.12 2.84
C LEU A 58 3.94 4.47 2.10
N ASP A 59 5.16 4.71 2.56
CA ASP A 59 6.35 4.01 2.07
C ASP A 59 6.33 2.56 2.57
N MET A 60 6.44 1.61 1.65
CA MET A 60 6.59 0.20 1.98
C MET A 60 8.07 -0.16 1.91
N VAL A 61 8.67 -0.37 3.07
CA VAL A 61 10.03 -0.90 3.17
C VAL A 61 9.94 -2.43 3.09
N PRO A 62 10.61 -3.08 2.11
CA PRO A 62 10.58 -4.52 2.00
C PRO A 62 11.16 -5.16 3.28
N GLY A 63 10.32 -5.89 4.01
CA GLY A 63 10.67 -6.55 5.27
C GLY A 63 10.00 -5.93 6.50
N GLU A 64 9.45 -4.72 6.40
CA GLU A 64 8.60 -4.13 7.43
C GLU A 64 7.15 -4.40 7.04
N GLN A 65 6.61 -5.51 7.55
CA GLN A 65 5.17 -5.75 7.45
C GLN A 65 4.48 -4.68 8.31
N PRO A 66 3.53 -3.89 7.79
CA PRO A 66 2.78 -2.96 8.62
C PRO A 66 2.15 -3.77 9.75
N GLU A 67 2.33 -3.33 11.00
CA GLU A 67 1.80 -4.01 12.18
C GLU A 67 0.31 -4.25 11.96
N GLN A 68 -0.07 -5.50 11.71
CA GLN A 68 -1.47 -5.86 11.62
C GLN A 68 -2.03 -5.66 13.04
N PRO A 69 -3.15 -4.94 13.22
CA PRO A 69 -3.75 -4.83 14.54
C PRO A 69 -3.97 -6.24 15.09
N GLU A 70 -3.61 -6.47 16.36
CA GLU A 70 -3.84 -7.76 17.01
C GLU A 70 -5.30 -8.17 16.83
N PRO A 71 -5.59 -9.45 16.52
CA PRO A 71 -6.96 -9.91 16.41
C PRO A 71 -7.71 -9.62 17.71
N GLU A 72 -8.95 -9.12 17.60
CA GLU A 72 -9.81 -8.99 18.78
C GLU A 72 -9.95 -10.36 19.47
N PRO A 73 -9.92 -10.43 20.81
CA PRO A 73 -10.09 -11.68 21.53
C PRO A 73 -11.43 -12.33 21.17
N GLU A 74 -11.45 -13.65 20.98
CA GLU A 74 -12.69 -14.38 20.73
C GLU A 74 -13.66 -14.16 21.89
N PRO A 75 -14.97 -13.99 21.63
CA PRO A 75 -15.98 -13.88 22.67
C PRO A 75 -15.99 -15.15 23.54
N GLU A 76 -16.12 -14.98 24.85
CA GLU A 76 -16.26 -16.12 25.76
C GLU A 76 -17.49 -16.97 25.39
N PRO A 77 -17.40 -18.31 25.49
CA PRO A 77 -18.54 -19.18 25.22
C PRO A 77 -19.71 -18.86 26.16
N GLU A 78 -20.93 -18.81 25.62
CA GLU A 78 -22.13 -18.66 26.44
C GLU A 78 -22.26 -19.83 27.43
N PRO A 79 -22.74 -19.58 28.66
CA PRO A 79 -22.95 -20.62 29.65
C PRO A 79 -23.96 -21.66 29.15
N GLU A 80 -23.66 -22.95 29.36
CA GLU A 80 -24.61 -24.02 29.05
C GLU A 80 -25.89 -23.87 29.89
N PRO A 81 -27.07 -24.18 29.31
CA PRO A 81 -28.33 -24.14 30.04
C PRO A 81 -28.32 -25.13 31.22
N GLU A 82 -28.83 -24.70 32.37
CA GLU A 82 -28.98 -25.59 33.53
C GLU A 82 -29.93 -26.76 33.22
N PRO A 83 -29.64 -27.97 33.73
CA PRO A 83 -30.53 -29.11 33.55
C PRO A 83 -31.88 -28.87 34.23
N GLU A 84 -32.98 -29.10 33.49
CA GLU A 84 -34.33 -29.07 34.07
C GLU A 84 -34.55 -30.25 35.04
N PRO A 85 -35.31 -30.03 36.14
CA PRO A 85 -35.55 -31.00 37.21
C PRO A 85 -36.46 -32.18 36.85
#